data_AF-A0A8X6KHP9-F1
#
_entry.id   AF-A0A8X6KHP9-F1
#
_cell.length_a   1.000
_cell.length_b   1.000
_cell.length_c   1.000
_cell.angle_alpha   90.00
_cell.angle_beta   90.00
_cell.angle_gamma   90.00
#
_symmetry.space_group_name_H-M   'P 1'
#
loop_
_entity.id
_entity.type
_entity.pdbx_description
1 polymer ?
#
loop_
_entity_poly.entity_id
_entity_poly.type
_entity_poly.pdbx_seq_one_letter_code
_entity_poly.pdbx_strand_id
1 'polypeptide(L)'
;MKSSKSYLAIVLDEYGGTDGLISITDLIEELIPNIDSENEINSEYTITELSQNKFEVSARVLIKDIEEDLKIELRDPEEDYVTLGGLILSIAGKVPSVDEVIKYKNGMKFIIKDANERYINKIVLDLSDYKN
;
A
#
# COMPACT_ATOMS: atom_id res chain seq x y z
N MET A 1 -23.61 19.04 19.90
CA MET A 1 -22.59 20.05 20.23
C MET A 1 -21.28 19.33 20.54
N LYS A 2 -20.31 19.35 19.62
CA LYS A 2 -18.89 19.05 19.88
C LYS A 2 -18.08 20.15 19.22
N SER A 3 -17.30 20.86 20.03
CA SER A 3 -16.56 22.05 19.65
C SER A 3 -15.35 21.65 18.81
N SER A 4 -15.37 21.96 17.52
CA SER A 4 -14.18 21.83 16.66
C SER A 4 -13.38 23.11 16.81
N LYS A 5 -12.19 23.03 17.42
CA LYS A 5 -11.25 24.16 17.45
C LYS A 5 -10.60 24.26 16.06
N SER A 6 -11.24 25.02 15.19
CA SER A 6 -10.65 25.40 13.90
C SER A 6 -9.71 26.59 14.13
N TYR A 7 -8.41 26.39 13.92
CA TYR A 7 -7.46 27.49 13.78
C TYR A 7 -7.44 27.90 12.31
N LEU A 8 -8.31 28.84 11.93
CA LEU A 8 -8.29 29.47 10.62
C LEU A 8 -7.38 30.72 10.73
N ALA A 9 -6.18 30.66 10.16
CA ALA A 9 -5.33 31.83 9.97
C ALA A 9 -5.50 32.32 8.53
N ILE A 10 -6.00 33.54 8.36
CA ILE A 10 -6.08 34.23 7.06
C ILE A 10 -4.87 35.14 6.96
N VAL A 11 -4.02 34.91 5.97
CA VAL A 11 -2.89 35.78 5.63
C VAL A 11 -3.35 36.74 4.54
N LEU A 12 -3.26 38.04 4.80
CA LEU A 12 -3.48 39.09 3.81
C LEU A 12 -2.13 39.64 3.35
N ASP A 13 -1.91 39.69 2.04
CA ASP A 13 -0.76 40.37 1.44
C ASP A 13 -1.06 41.87 1.21
N GLU A 14 -0.01 42.69 1.18
CA GLU A 14 -0.03 44.16 1.14
C GLU A 14 -0.58 44.76 -0.18
N TYR A 15 -0.99 43.93 -1.15
CA TYR A 15 -1.54 44.37 -2.44
C TYR A 15 -2.84 43.68 -2.88
N GLY A 16 -3.49 42.88 -2.02
CA GLY A 16 -4.87 42.42 -2.24
C GLY A 16 -5.10 41.37 -3.34
N GLY A 17 -4.11 40.52 -3.66
CA GLY A 17 -4.27 39.35 -4.53
C GLY A 17 -4.05 38.05 -3.76
N THR A 18 -4.98 37.10 -3.83
CA THR A 18 -4.83 35.78 -3.20
C THR A 18 -4.05 34.84 -4.12
N ASP A 19 -2.80 34.52 -3.79
CA ASP A 19 -2.07 33.44 -4.45
C ASP A 19 -1.62 32.42 -3.38
N GLY A 20 -2.37 31.32 -3.30
CA GLY A 20 -1.95 30.12 -2.56
C GLY A 20 -2.27 30.09 -1.05
N LEU A 21 -3.16 29.19 -0.66
CA LEU A 21 -3.20 28.67 0.71
C LEU A 21 -1.97 27.78 0.90
N ILE A 22 -0.98 28.24 1.66
CA ILE A 22 0.07 27.36 2.21
C ILE A 22 -0.30 27.03 3.65
N SER A 23 -0.30 25.74 3.98
CA SER A 23 -0.63 25.28 5.33
C SER A 23 0.60 25.38 6.21
N ILE A 24 0.43 25.65 7.51
CA ILE A 24 1.53 25.65 8.49
C ILE A 24 2.31 24.32 8.49
N THR A 25 1.67 23.22 8.08
CA THR A 25 2.30 21.91 7.89
C THR A 25 3.38 21.90 6.81
N ASP A 26 3.17 22.62 5.70
CA ASP A 26 4.13 22.63 4.58
C ASP A 26 5.46 23.29 5.00
N LEU A 27 5.38 24.28 5.89
CA LEU A 27 6.56 24.98 6.43
C LEU A 27 7.35 24.12 7.44
N ILE A 28 6.68 23.17 8.11
CA ILE A 28 7.29 22.32 9.14
C ILE A 28 7.95 21.09 8.50
N GLU A 29 7.38 20.51 7.43
CA GLU A 29 7.97 19.37 6.71
C GLU A 29 9.35 19.66 6.10
N GLU A 30 9.57 20.89 5.63
CA GLU A 30 10.86 21.28 5.04
C GLU A 30 11.97 21.42 6.10
N LEU A 31 11.61 21.73 7.34
CA LEU A 31 12.54 21.92 8.46
C LEU A 31 12.86 20.61 9.20
N ILE A 32 11.92 19.67 9.26
CA ILE A 32 12.09 18.35 9.88
C ILE A 32 11.46 17.28 8.97
N PRO A 33 12.20 16.77 7.98
CA PRO A 33 11.75 15.61 7.23
C PRO A 33 11.67 14.41 8.19
N ASN A 34 10.55 13.68 8.17
CA ASN A 34 10.23 12.48 8.98
C ASN A 34 9.62 12.70 10.38
N ILE A 35 8.90 13.79 10.65
CA ILE A 35 7.97 13.80 11.79
C ILE A 35 6.71 13.02 11.35
N ASP A 36 6.40 11.93 12.05
CA ASP A 36 5.43 10.90 11.67
C ASP A 36 4.13 11.46 11.05
N SER A 37 4.01 11.36 9.73
CA SER A 37 2.73 11.52 9.01
C SER A 37 1.77 10.47 9.55
N GLU A 38 0.56 10.88 9.90
CA GLU A 38 -0.47 10.11 10.64
C GLU A 38 -0.96 8.79 9.99
N ASN A 39 -0.26 8.29 8.95
CA ASN A 39 -0.59 7.12 8.13
C ASN A 39 0.29 5.87 8.36
N GLU A 40 1.45 5.97 9.02
CA GLU A 40 2.35 4.79 9.15
C GLU A 40 1.79 3.69 10.07
N ILE A 41 0.91 4.03 11.02
CA ILE A 41 0.38 3.09 12.01
C ILE A 41 -0.64 2.10 11.40
N ASN A 42 -1.22 2.39 10.22
CA ASN A 42 -2.22 1.53 9.57
C ASN A 42 -1.68 0.71 8.38
N SER A 43 -0.38 0.80 8.07
CA SER A 43 0.20 0.22 6.85
C SER A 43 0.40 -1.31 6.91
N GLU A 44 0.23 -1.94 8.06
CA GLU A 44 0.63 -3.35 8.23
C GLU A 44 -0.29 -4.35 7.52
N TYR A 45 -1.57 -4.03 7.26
CA TYR A 45 -2.55 -4.95 6.67
C TYR A 45 -3.49 -4.25 5.68
N THR A 46 -2.95 -3.66 4.62
CA THR A 46 -3.73 -2.92 3.63
C THR A 46 -3.89 -3.68 2.31
N ILE A 47 -5.09 -3.57 1.73
CA ILE A 47 -5.40 -3.88 0.33
C ILE A 47 -5.97 -2.58 -0.26
N THR A 48 -5.38 -2.07 -1.33
CA THR A 48 -5.80 -0.83 -1.99
C THR A 48 -5.85 -1.03 -3.49
N GLU A 49 -7.01 -0.77 -4.10
CA GLU A 49 -7.14 -0.80 -5.55
C GLU A 49 -6.40 0.38 -6.17
N LEU A 50 -5.43 0.10 -7.06
CA LEU A 50 -4.70 1.12 -7.80
C LEU A 50 -5.38 1.45 -9.13
N SER A 51 -5.93 0.43 -9.77
CA SER A 51 -6.66 0.52 -11.05
C SER A 51 -7.42 -0.79 -11.29
N GLN A 52 -8.23 -0.84 -12.35
CA GLN A 52 -8.97 -2.05 -12.70
C GLN A 52 -8.06 -3.28 -12.73
N ASN A 53 -8.38 -4.28 -11.90
CA ASN A 53 -7.65 -5.54 -11.73
C ASN A 53 -6.22 -5.40 -11.18
N LYS A 54 -5.85 -4.28 -10.54
CA LYS A 54 -4.53 -4.12 -9.89
C LYS A 54 -4.67 -3.55 -8.48
N PHE A 55 -4.05 -4.24 -7.53
CA PHE A 55 -4.17 -3.94 -6.11
C PHE A 55 -2.78 -3.83 -5.47
N GLU A 56 -2.52 -2.76 -4.72
CA GLU A 56 -1.40 -2.70 -3.78
C GLU A 56 -1.80 -3.43 -2.49
N VAL A 57 -0.97 -4.37 -2.05
CA VAL A 57 -1.24 -5.24 -0.92
C VAL A 57 -0.01 -5.32 -0.03
N SER A 58 -0.20 -5.15 1.28
CA SER A 58 0.85 -5.46 2.26
C SER A 58 1.16 -6.96 2.23
N ALA A 59 2.45 -7.30 2.25
CA ALA A 59 2.89 -8.70 2.27
C ALA A 59 2.45 -9.47 3.53
N ARG A 60 2.02 -8.76 4.57
CA ARG A 60 1.54 -9.36 5.82
C ARG A 60 0.05 -9.71 5.80
N VAL A 61 -0.70 -9.22 4.81
CA VAL A 61 -2.13 -9.55 4.68
C VAL A 61 -2.28 -11.07 4.55
N LEU A 62 -3.27 -11.61 5.25
CA LEU A 62 -3.60 -13.02 5.20
C LEU A 62 -4.15 -13.36 3.82
N ILE A 63 -3.73 -14.50 3.27
CA ILE A 63 -4.20 -14.95 1.97
C ILE A 63 -5.72 -15.07 1.96
N LYS A 64 -6.28 -15.60 3.05
CA LYS A 64 -7.73 -15.75 3.24
C LYS A 64 -8.47 -14.41 3.09
N ASP A 65 -7.94 -13.33 3.66
CA ASP A 65 -8.59 -12.02 3.60
C ASP A 65 -8.59 -11.48 2.15
N ILE A 66 -7.49 -11.69 1.42
CA ILE A 66 -7.39 -11.31 0.00
C ILE A 66 -8.37 -12.12 -0.86
N GLU A 67 -8.47 -13.43 -0.60
CA GLU A 67 -9.39 -14.33 -1.30
C GLU A 67 -10.86 -13.94 -1.04
N GLU A 68 -11.21 -13.58 0.20
CA GLU A 68 -12.55 -13.12 0.58
C GLU A 68 -12.89 -11.75 -0.05
N ASP A 69 -11.97 -10.79 0.01
CA ASP A 69 -12.18 -9.43 -0.48
C ASP A 69 -12.25 -9.35 -2.00
N LEU A 70 -11.33 -10.04 -2.68
CA LEU A 70 -11.21 -9.99 -4.15
C LEU A 70 -12.00 -11.12 -4.84
N LYS A 71 -12.56 -12.07 -4.08
CA LYS A 71 -13.27 -13.26 -4.58
C LYS A 71 -12.44 -14.08 -5.58
N ILE A 72 -11.18 -14.32 -5.23
CA ILE A 72 -10.22 -15.10 -6.01
C ILE A 72 -9.69 -16.27 -5.19
N GLU A 73 -8.97 -17.18 -5.84
CA GLU A 73 -8.28 -18.29 -5.19
C GLU A 73 -6.76 -18.15 -5.40
N LEU A 74 -6.03 -17.83 -4.34
CA LEU A 74 -4.58 -17.62 -4.34
C LEU A 74 -3.82 -18.89 -3.96
N ARG A 75 -4.34 -19.70 -3.04
CA ARG A 75 -3.68 -20.94 -2.62
C ARG A 75 -4.62 -22.12 -2.69
N ASP A 76 -4.08 -23.32 -2.88
CA ASP A 76 -4.90 -24.52 -2.78
C ASP A 76 -5.16 -24.82 -1.29
N PRO A 77 -6.29 -25.46 -0.90
CA PRO A 77 -6.61 -25.72 0.51
C PRO A 77 -5.57 -26.57 1.26
N GLU A 78 -4.74 -27.32 0.53
CA GLU A 78 -3.67 -28.16 1.08
C GLU A 78 -2.38 -27.37 1.36
N GLU A 79 -2.29 -26.11 0.94
CA GLU A 79 -1.09 -25.28 1.12
C GLU A 79 -1.14 -24.47 2.42
N ASP A 80 -0.12 -24.64 3.28
CA ASP A 80 -0.07 -24.05 4.63
C ASP A 80 0.40 -22.58 4.69
N TYR A 81 0.39 -21.86 3.57
CA TYR A 81 0.78 -20.44 3.56
C TYR A 81 -0.29 -19.57 4.23
N VAL A 82 0.15 -18.68 5.12
CA VAL A 82 -0.74 -17.83 5.91
C VAL A 82 -0.85 -16.43 5.30
N THR A 83 0.27 -15.82 4.90
CA THR A 83 0.35 -14.45 4.37
C THR A 83 0.77 -14.41 2.91
N LEU A 84 0.43 -13.33 2.20
CA LEU A 84 0.82 -13.14 0.80
C LEU A 84 2.34 -13.18 0.61
N GLY A 85 3.10 -12.55 1.51
CA GLY A 85 4.56 -12.60 1.50
C GLY A 85 5.07 -14.03 1.67
N GLY A 86 4.48 -14.81 2.56
CA GLY A 86 4.84 -16.22 2.76
C GLY A 86 4.64 -17.07 1.50
N LEU A 87 3.53 -16.85 0.78
CA LEU A 87 3.27 -17.48 -0.52
C LEU A 87 4.32 -17.06 -1.56
N ILE A 88 4.63 -15.78 -1.67
CA ILE A 88 5.62 -15.33 -2.67
C ILE A 88 7.01 -15.87 -2.37
N LEU A 89 7.41 -15.92 -1.10
CA LEU A 89 8.69 -16.52 -0.70
C LEU A 89 8.75 -18.02 -1.01
N SER A 90 7.65 -18.76 -0.85
CA SER A 90 7.63 -20.19 -1.16
C SER A 90 7.78 -20.45 -2.66
N ILE A 91 7.18 -19.60 -3.50
CA ILE A 91 7.29 -19.67 -4.95
C ILE A 91 8.69 -19.28 -5.42
N ALA A 92 9.23 -18.17 -4.89
CA ALA A 92 10.50 -17.61 -5.36
C ALA A 92 11.74 -18.27 -4.72
N GLY A 93 11.58 -18.94 -3.58
CA GLY A 93 12.66 -19.57 -2.81
C GLY A 93 13.60 -18.58 -2.09
N LYS A 94 13.38 -17.28 -2.24
CA LYS A 94 14.11 -16.17 -1.63
C LYS A 94 13.25 -14.92 -1.62
N VAL A 95 13.71 -13.86 -0.96
CA VAL A 95 13.08 -12.53 -1.10
C VAL A 95 13.37 -11.99 -2.52
N PRO A 96 12.35 -11.74 -3.36
CA PRO A 96 12.57 -11.20 -4.70
C PRO A 96 12.96 -9.72 -4.66
N SER A 97 13.58 -9.24 -5.73
CA SER A 97 14.02 -7.84 -5.82
C SER A 97 12.85 -6.89 -6.07
N VAL A 98 12.99 -5.62 -5.70
CA VAL A 98 12.03 -4.57 -6.07
C VAL A 98 11.88 -4.53 -7.60
N ASP A 99 10.64 -4.33 -8.05
CA ASP A 99 10.16 -4.41 -9.44
C ASP A 99 10.26 -5.78 -10.11
N GLU A 100 10.69 -6.82 -9.40
CA GLU A 100 10.62 -8.19 -9.90
C GLU A 100 9.16 -8.63 -10.05
N VAL A 101 8.87 -9.32 -11.16
CA VAL A 101 7.52 -9.83 -11.48
C VAL A 101 7.51 -11.34 -11.36
N ILE A 102 6.80 -11.85 -10.36
CA ILE A 102 6.56 -13.28 -10.16
C ILE A 102 5.24 -13.64 -10.82
N LYS A 103 5.31 -14.47 -11.86
CA LYS A 103 4.12 -15.04 -12.50
C LYS A 103 3.60 -16.20 -11.66
N TYR A 104 2.28 -16.27 -11.55
CA TYR A 104 1.62 -17.28 -10.74
C TYR A 104 0.41 -17.88 -11.46
N LYS A 105 -0.28 -18.82 -10.81
CA LYS A 105 -1.38 -19.60 -11.41
C LYS A 105 -2.47 -18.70 -11.97
N ASN A 106 -3.22 -19.21 -12.94
CA ASN A 106 -4.39 -18.56 -13.53
C ASN A 106 -4.13 -17.16 -14.12
N GLY A 107 -2.88 -16.82 -14.46
CA GLY A 107 -2.53 -15.53 -15.05
C GLY A 107 -2.25 -14.41 -14.04
N MET A 108 -2.29 -14.71 -12.74
CA MET A 108 -1.94 -13.75 -11.70
C MET A 108 -0.46 -13.38 -11.77
N LYS A 109 -0.14 -12.14 -11.41
CA LYS A 109 1.25 -11.67 -11.27
C LYS A 109 1.42 -10.90 -9.97
N PHE A 110 2.53 -11.13 -9.30
CA PHE A 110 2.97 -10.35 -8.14
C PHE A 110 4.14 -9.47 -8.56
N ILE A 111 4.00 -8.16 -8.40
CA ILE A 111 5.07 -7.19 -8.69
C ILE A 111 5.56 -6.65 -7.35
N ILE A 112 6.83 -6.88 -7.03
CA ILE A 112 7.38 -6.43 -5.75
C ILE A 112 7.58 -4.91 -5.81
N LYS A 113 7.03 -4.17 -4.85
CA LYS A 113 7.18 -2.70 -4.79
C LYS A 113 8.07 -2.23 -3.66
N ASP A 114 8.10 -2.99 -2.58
CA ASP A 114 9.03 -2.74 -1.48
C ASP A 114 9.42 -4.06 -0.83
N ALA A 115 10.72 -4.28 -0.68
CA ALA A 115 11.32 -5.44 -0.06
C ALA A 115 12.72 -5.11 0.46
N ASN A 116 13.13 -5.78 1.53
CA ASN A 116 14.50 -5.75 2.04
C ASN A 116 15.13 -7.16 1.95
N GLU A 117 16.29 -7.36 2.56
CA GLU A 117 17.01 -8.65 2.50
C GLU A 117 16.26 -9.82 3.16
N ARG A 118 15.27 -9.54 4.02
CA ARG A 118 14.62 -10.53 4.89
C ARG A 118 13.15 -10.75 4.58
N TYR A 119 12.45 -9.72 4.13
CA TYR A 119 11.01 -9.78 3.89
C TYR A 119 10.57 -8.80 2.81
N ILE A 120 9.41 -9.11 2.23
CA ILE A 120 8.66 -8.24 1.33
C ILE A 120 7.75 -7.36 2.21
N ASN A 121 7.60 -6.09 1.84
CA ASN A 121 6.69 -5.14 2.50
C ASN A 121 5.43 -4.92 1.67
N LYS A 122 5.60 -4.57 0.38
CA LYS A 122 4.50 -4.19 -0.51
C LYS A 122 4.58 -4.92 -1.83
N ILE A 123 3.42 -5.38 -2.29
CA ILE A 123 3.23 -6.12 -3.53
C ILE A 123 2.11 -5.47 -4.32
N VAL A 124 2.26 -5.37 -5.63
CA VAL A 124 1.14 -5.14 -6.54
C VAL A 124 0.68 -6.48 -7.08
N LEU A 125 -0.54 -6.86 -6.73
CA LEU A 125 -1.27 -8.00 -7.30
C LEU A 125 -1.94 -7.54 -8.61
N ASP A 126 -1.50 -8.10 -9.73
CA ASP A 126 -2.05 -7.84 -11.05
C ASP A 126 -2.89 -9.04 -11.52
N LEU A 127 -4.19 -8.81 -11.65
CA LEU A 127 -5.22 -9.74 -12.09
C LEU A 127 -5.71 -9.43 -13.51
N SER A 128 -5.01 -8.58 -14.28
CA SER A 128 -5.45 -8.18 -15.62
C SER A 128 -5.67 -9.37 -16.57
N ASP A 129 -4.87 -10.43 -16.39
CA ASP A 129 -4.94 -11.66 -17.17
C ASP A 129 -5.58 -12.83 -16.38
N TYR A 130 -6.23 -12.56 -15.23
CA TYR A 130 -6.78 -13.59 -14.37
C TYR A 130 -7.91 -14.36 -15.05
N LYS A 131 -7.82 -15.68 -15.06
CA LYS A 131 -8.83 -16.59 -15.60
C LYS A 131 -9.35 -17.50 -14.49
N ASN A 132 -10.63 -17.35 -14.18
CA ASN A 132 -11.35 -18.21 -13.24
C ASN A 132 -11.65 -19.59 -13.83
#